data_AF-A0A660YFG8-F1
#
_entry.id   AF-A0A660YFG8-F1
#
_cell.length_a   1.000
_cell.length_b   1.000
_cell.length_c   1.000
_cell.angle_alpha   90.00
_cell.angle_beta   90.00
_cell.angle_gamma   90.00
#
_symmetry.space_group_name_H-M   'P 1'
#
loop_
_entity.id
_entity.type
_entity.pdbx_description
1 polymer ?
#
loop_
_entity_poly.entity_id
_entity_poly.type
_entity_poly.pdbx_seq_one_letter_code
_entity_poly.pdbx_strand_id
1 'polypeptide(L)'
;DPGLRGFTDVDIWTREGDLGKAQDILRENGFSPLDGHPLLFHRGGVWVDLHSDLVGTGRVRSRGFGVKLDHDAVWNDARPLMMEGYEVLSLSAVDRLLFLCLHAFKHSFWRLIWTVDIAETVRKHRIDWDALIRRARDFGLERPVYYGLLCAKELLGAPVPEEALLLLSVRRGYVERKLSDLAISGLGTDGLSEALYLFSIPKVSQKLRFLWEVVFLRPEVRPQVDPKGGPLFYPRRLFRAGKLALEMARRAT
;
A
#
# COMPACT_ATOMS: atom_id res chain seq x y z
N ASP A 1 -9.24 -15.38 -14.74
CA ASP A 1 -7.83 -15.68 -15.06
C ASP A 1 -6.95 -14.52 -14.57
N PRO A 2 -5.91 -14.76 -13.73
CA PRO A 2 -4.93 -13.74 -13.32
C PRO A 2 -4.24 -13.02 -14.48
N GLY A 3 -4.07 -13.67 -15.64
CA GLY A 3 -3.42 -13.11 -16.83
C GLY A 3 -4.23 -12.02 -17.55
N LEU A 4 -5.49 -11.79 -17.15
CA LEU A 4 -6.32 -10.70 -17.69
C LEU A 4 -5.90 -9.33 -17.17
N ARG A 5 -5.11 -9.29 -16.09
CA ARG A 5 -4.51 -8.06 -15.57
C ARG A 5 -3.09 -7.95 -16.11
N GLY A 6 -2.80 -6.87 -16.84
CA GLY A 6 -1.42 -6.53 -17.18
C GLY A 6 -0.61 -6.25 -15.92
N PHE A 7 0.48 -6.99 -15.73
CA PHE A 7 1.47 -6.73 -14.68
C PHE A 7 2.59 -5.88 -15.27
N THR A 8 2.95 -4.81 -14.56
CA THR A 8 4.07 -3.94 -14.95
C THR A 8 5.41 -4.47 -14.45
N ASP A 9 5.36 -5.26 -13.39
CA ASP A 9 6.47 -5.70 -12.55
C ASP A 9 6.06 -6.92 -11.72
N VAL A 10 7.06 -7.62 -11.20
CA VAL A 10 6.92 -8.73 -10.25
C VAL A 10 7.40 -8.25 -8.88
N ASP A 11 6.48 -8.12 -7.93
CA ASP A 11 6.81 -7.80 -6.54
C ASP A 11 7.33 -9.05 -5.82
N ILE A 12 8.54 -8.97 -5.27
CA ILE A 12 9.12 -10.03 -4.44
C ILE A 12 9.45 -9.44 -3.08
N TRP A 13 8.84 -9.99 -2.03
CA TRP A 13 9.17 -9.65 -0.66
C TRP A 13 10.27 -10.56 -0.11
N THR A 14 11.29 -9.95 0.48
CA THR A 14 12.42 -10.64 1.11
C THR A 14 12.51 -10.25 2.58
N ARG A 15 13.02 -11.15 3.42
CA ARG A 15 13.51 -10.75 4.75
C ARG A 15 14.65 -9.74 4.61
N GLU A 16 14.72 -8.77 5.53
CA GLU A 16 15.72 -7.71 5.49
C GLU A 16 17.17 -8.25 5.40
N GLY A 17 17.47 -9.32 6.14
CA GLY A 17 18.79 -9.96 6.12
C GLY A 17 19.14 -10.72 4.84
N ASP A 18 18.15 -11.03 3.98
CA ASP A 18 18.34 -11.75 2.72
C ASP A 18 18.30 -10.83 1.50
N LEU A 19 18.02 -9.53 1.68
CA LEU A 19 17.88 -8.56 0.59
C LEU A 19 19.13 -8.49 -0.30
N GLY A 20 20.33 -8.46 0.29
CA GLY A 20 21.58 -8.43 -0.46
C GLY A 20 21.76 -9.65 -1.38
N LYS A 21 21.46 -10.85 -0.85
CA LYS A 21 21.52 -12.09 -1.64
C LYS A 21 20.53 -12.07 -2.81
N ALA A 22 19.32 -11.56 -2.58
CA ALA A 22 18.32 -11.44 -3.65
C ALA A 22 18.79 -10.48 -4.77
N GLN A 23 19.41 -9.35 -4.40
CA GLN A 23 20.00 -8.44 -5.37
C GLN A 23 21.14 -9.10 -6.17
N ASP A 24 22.00 -9.87 -5.51
CA ASP A 24 23.12 -10.55 -6.17
C ASP A 24 22.63 -11.62 -7.15
N ILE A 25 21.65 -12.44 -6.76
CA ILE A 25 21.00 -13.42 -7.65
C ILE A 25 20.41 -12.72 -8.89
N LEU A 26 19.72 -11.59 -8.72
CA LEU A 26 19.18 -10.84 -9.87
C LEU A 26 20.29 -10.35 -10.80
N ARG A 27 21.39 -9.81 -10.26
CA ARG A 27 22.55 -9.34 -11.05
C ARG A 27 23.23 -10.48 -11.81
N GLU A 28 23.46 -11.61 -11.15
CA GLU A 28 24.05 -12.82 -11.76
C GLU A 28 23.18 -13.35 -12.90
N ASN A 29 21.86 -13.15 -12.81
CA ASN A 29 20.90 -13.48 -13.86
C ASN A 29 20.67 -12.33 -14.86
N GLY A 30 21.58 -11.36 -14.94
CA GLY A 30 21.57 -10.32 -15.97
C GLY A 30 20.49 -9.26 -15.80
N PHE A 31 19.90 -9.12 -14.61
CA PHE A 31 19.07 -7.96 -14.28
C PHE A 31 19.94 -6.81 -13.79
N SER A 32 19.55 -5.59 -14.15
CA SER A 32 20.20 -4.36 -13.67
C SER A 32 19.24 -3.55 -12.79
N PRO A 33 19.71 -2.95 -11.70
CA PRO A 33 18.90 -2.02 -10.92
C PRO A 33 18.64 -0.74 -11.72
N LEU A 34 17.47 -0.15 -11.53
CA LEU A 34 17.14 1.15 -12.10
C LEU A 34 17.89 2.27 -11.35
N ASP A 35 18.48 3.21 -12.09
CA ASP A 35 19.13 4.37 -11.50
C ASP A 35 18.19 5.16 -10.59
N GLY A 36 18.63 5.39 -9.35
CA GLY A 36 17.81 6.06 -8.33
C GLY A 36 16.73 5.19 -7.69
N HIS A 37 16.53 3.94 -8.15
CA HIS A 37 15.62 2.97 -7.56
C HIS A 37 16.29 1.59 -7.42
N PRO A 38 17.20 1.42 -6.43
CA PRO A 38 18.14 0.28 -6.36
C PRO A 38 17.52 -1.09 -6.06
N LEU A 39 16.21 -1.12 -5.81
CA LEU A 39 15.44 -2.34 -5.55
C LEU A 39 14.54 -2.72 -6.73
N LEU A 40 14.40 -1.84 -7.71
CA LEU A 40 13.66 -2.12 -8.94
C LEU A 40 14.65 -2.57 -10.02
N PHE A 41 14.59 -3.84 -10.37
CA PHE A 41 15.47 -4.49 -11.33
C PHE A 41 14.77 -4.68 -12.66
N HIS A 42 15.51 -4.63 -13.77
CA HIS A 42 14.96 -4.87 -15.09
C HIS A 42 15.87 -5.73 -15.97
N ARG A 43 15.23 -6.53 -16.84
CA ARG A 43 15.90 -7.32 -17.91
C ARG A 43 14.92 -7.58 -19.04
N GLY A 44 15.25 -7.15 -20.26
CA GLY A 44 14.49 -7.51 -21.46
C GLY A 44 12.98 -7.20 -21.41
N GLY A 45 12.59 -6.11 -20.74
CA GLY A 45 11.18 -5.72 -20.55
C GLY A 45 10.50 -6.32 -19.30
N VAL A 46 11.15 -7.25 -18.59
CA VAL A 46 10.69 -7.76 -17.30
C VAL A 46 11.22 -6.85 -16.19
N TRP A 47 10.33 -6.49 -15.27
CA TRP A 47 10.66 -5.71 -14.08
C TRP A 47 10.42 -6.55 -12.82
N VAL A 48 11.33 -6.46 -11.87
CA VAL A 48 11.25 -7.12 -10.55
C VAL A 48 11.47 -6.06 -9.49
N ASP A 49 10.47 -5.83 -8.63
CA ASP A 49 10.59 -4.90 -7.51
C ASP A 49 10.83 -5.69 -6.21
N LEU A 50 11.99 -5.50 -5.61
CA LEU A 50 12.35 -6.11 -4.34
C LEU A 50 11.85 -5.26 -3.18
N HIS A 51 11.07 -5.87 -2.30
CA HIS A 51 10.58 -5.23 -1.08
C HIS A 51 11.21 -5.88 0.15
N SER A 52 11.69 -5.08 1.10
CA SER A 52 12.06 -5.55 2.44
C SER A 52 11.04 -5.21 3.51
N ASP A 53 10.02 -4.42 3.15
CA ASP A 53 9.00 -3.90 4.06
C ASP A 53 7.66 -3.81 3.30
N LEU A 54 6.58 -4.24 3.95
CA LEU A 54 5.24 -4.33 3.34
C LEU A 54 4.44 -3.01 3.47
N VAL A 55 4.98 -2.01 4.17
CA VAL A 55 4.28 -0.78 4.57
C VAL A 55 4.73 0.42 3.72
N GLY A 56 5.86 0.34 3.03
CA GLY A 56 6.53 1.43 2.33
C GLY A 56 7.31 2.38 3.26
N THR A 57 7.86 1.87 4.36
CA THR A 57 8.66 2.64 5.34
C THR A 57 10.04 3.04 4.78
N GLY A 58 10.55 2.28 3.81
CA GLY A 58 11.79 2.61 3.09
C GLY A 58 11.75 4.01 2.46
N ARG A 59 10.60 4.41 1.91
CA ARG A 59 10.36 5.75 1.35
C ARG A 59 10.06 6.78 2.45
N VAL A 60 9.04 6.51 3.27
CA VAL A 60 8.57 7.40 4.35
C VAL A 60 8.53 6.62 5.67
N ARG A 61 9.56 6.79 6.51
CA ARG A 61 9.75 6.00 7.75
C ARG A 61 8.58 6.15 8.72
N SER A 62 8.07 7.36 8.85
CA SER A 62 6.93 7.71 9.68
C SER A 62 5.62 7.02 9.32
N ARG A 63 5.52 6.31 8.18
CA ARG A 63 4.42 5.37 7.92
C ARG A 63 4.33 4.29 9.00
N GLY A 64 5.47 3.90 9.56
CA GLY A 64 5.56 2.96 10.67
C GLY A 64 4.79 3.39 11.92
N PHE A 65 4.47 4.68 12.10
CA PHE A 65 3.68 5.13 13.25
C PHE A 65 2.21 4.69 13.20
N GLY A 66 1.71 4.36 12.00
CA GLY A 66 0.33 3.94 11.80
C GLY A 66 0.11 2.43 11.77
N VAL A 67 1.15 1.63 12.05
CA VAL A 67 1.10 0.17 11.95
C VAL A 67 1.87 -0.48 13.10
N LYS A 68 1.53 -1.73 13.39
CA LYS A 68 2.20 -2.61 14.36
C LYS A 68 2.56 -3.94 13.70
N LEU A 69 3.15 -3.85 12.51
CA LEU A 69 3.38 -5.02 11.67
C LEU A 69 4.47 -5.93 12.27
N ASP A 70 4.12 -7.19 12.48
CA ASP A 70 5.05 -8.27 12.76
C ASP A 70 5.39 -9.00 11.45
N HIS A 71 6.58 -8.72 10.91
CA HIS A 71 7.03 -9.31 9.65
C HIS A 71 7.29 -10.81 9.79
N ASP A 72 7.74 -11.30 10.95
CA ASP A 72 7.99 -12.72 11.16
C ASP A 72 6.66 -13.49 11.21
N ALA A 73 5.62 -12.92 11.83
CA ALA A 73 4.29 -13.51 11.83
C ALA A 73 3.70 -13.63 10.42
N VAL A 74 3.97 -12.68 9.52
CA VAL A 74 3.55 -12.76 8.10
C VAL A 74 4.39 -13.78 7.34
N TRP A 75 5.71 -13.78 7.53
CA TRP A 75 6.61 -14.71 6.87
C TRP A 75 6.30 -16.16 7.22
N ASN A 76 6.04 -16.43 8.51
CA ASN A 76 5.73 -17.78 9.01
C ASN A 76 4.34 -18.28 8.60
N ASP A 77 3.41 -17.39 8.23
CA ASP A 77 2.08 -17.76 7.71
C ASP A 77 2.03 -17.87 6.18
N ALA A 78 3.14 -17.58 5.48
CA ALA A 78 3.25 -17.74 4.04
C ALA A 78 2.93 -19.18 3.61
N ARG A 79 2.27 -19.31 2.46
CA ARG A 79 1.80 -20.60 1.93
C ARG A 79 2.53 -20.96 0.64
N PRO A 80 2.84 -22.24 0.42
CA PRO A 80 3.39 -22.68 -0.86
C PRO A 80 2.36 -22.43 -1.98
N LEU A 81 2.86 -22.00 -3.12
CA LEU A 81 2.14 -21.78 -4.36
C LEU A 81 2.92 -22.46 -5.48
N MET A 82 2.27 -23.37 -6.20
CA MET A 82 2.86 -24.00 -7.38
C MET A 82 2.68 -23.09 -8.59
N MET A 83 3.79 -22.72 -9.25
CA MET A 83 3.82 -21.92 -10.47
C MET A 83 4.72 -22.61 -11.49
N GLU A 84 4.14 -23.09 -12.61
CA GLU A 84 4.89 -23.71 -13.71
C GLU A 84 5.88 -24.80 -13.26
N GLY A 85 5.48 -25.62 -12.26
CA GLY A 85 6.32 -26.69 -11.70
C GLY A 85 7.28 -26.26 -10.59
N TYR A 86 7.37 -24.97 -10.27
CA TYR A 86 8.15 -24.44 -9.16
C TYR A 86 7.27 -24.21 -7.93
N GLU A 87 7.77 -24.57 -6.76
CA GLU A 87 7.17 -24.18 -5.49
C GLU A 87 7.74 -22.81 -5.06
N VAL A 88 6.87 -21.83 -4.90
CA VAL A 88 7.22 -20.51 -4.36
C VAL A 88 6.38 -20.19 -3.13
N LEU A 89 6.84 -19.30 -2.26
CA LEU A 89 6.04 -18.82 -1.15
C LEU A 89 5.18 -17.62 -1.57
N SER A 90 3.92 -17.62 -1.15
CA SER A 90 2.99 -16.52 -1.32
C SER A 90 2.34 -16.15 0.01
N LEU A 91 1.84 -14.93 0.13
CA LEU A 91 1.08 -14.51 1.30
C LEU A 91 -0.17 -15.40 1.45
N SER A 92 -0.54 -15.69 2.70
CA SER A 92 -1.81 -16.36 2.97
C SER A 92 -2.99 -15.54 2.42
N ALA A 93 -4.15 -16.17 2.23
CA ALA A 93 -5.31 -15.44 1.69
C ALA A 93 -5.72 -14.25 2.57
N VAL A 94 -5.55 -14.39 3.90
CA VAL A 94 -5.81 -13.33 4.88
C VAL A 94 -4.80 -12.20 4.73
N ASP A 95 -3.49 -12.52 4.75
CA ASP A 95 -2.45 -11.48 4.66
C ASP A 95 -2.46 -10.79 3.30
N ARG A 96 -2.66 -11.53 2.20
CA ARG A 96 -2.80 -10.92 0.86
C ARG A 96 -3.95 -9.92 0.82
N LEU A 97 -5.13 -10.28 1.33
CA LEU A 97 -6.28 -9.37 1.36
C LEU A 97 -5.98 -8.13 2.21
N LEU A 98 -5.36 -8.32 3.37
CA LEU A 98 -4.94 -7.25 4.27
C LEU A 98 -3.95 -6.28 3.61
N PHE A 99 -2.92 -6.79 2.91
CA PHE A 99 -1.94 -5.95 2.23
C PHE A 99 -2.46 -5.30 0.94
N LEU A 100 -3.39 -5.94 0.22
CA LEU A 100 -4.10 -5.28 -0.90
C LEU A 100 -4.91 -4.08 -0.39
N CYS A 101 -5.62 -4.22 0.72
CA CYS A 101 -6.34 -3.13 1.35
C CYS A 101 -5.38 -2.00 1.80
N LEU A 102 -4.25 -2.34 2.42
CA LEU A 102 -3.21 -1.36 2.79
C LEU A 102 -2.65 -0.62 1.57
N HIS A 103 -2.32 -1.35 0.51
CA HIS A 103 -1.79 -0.77 -0.73
C HIS A 103 -2.78 0.21 -1.35
N ALA A 104 -4.03 -0.20 -1.54
CA ALA A 104 -5.07 0.64 -2.09
C ALA A 104 -5.31 1.90 -1.23
N PHE A 105 -5.37 1.73 0.10
CA PHE A 105 -5.56 2.83 1.05
C PHE A 105 -4.41 3.85 1.02
N LYS A 106 -3.16 3.38 0.98
CA LYS A 106 -1.94 4.22 0.84
C LYS A 106 -1.86 5.00 -0.46
N HIS A 107 -2.75 4.70 -1.41
CA HIS A 107 -2.88 5.40 -2.66
C HIS A 107 -4.31 5.90 -2.90
N SER A 108 -5.10 6.13 -1.84
CA SER A 108 -6.45 6.69 -1.94
C SER A 108 -7.38 5.97 -2.93
N PHE A 109 -7.18 4.68 -3.17
CA PHE A 109 -7.97 3.92 -4.15
C PHE A 109 -7.98 4.55 -5.56
N TRP A 110 -6.98 5.38 -5.90
CA TRP A 110 -7.04 6.21 -7.11
C TRP A 110 -7.06 5.39 -8.41
N ARG A 111 -6.54 4.16 -8.40
CA ARG A 111 -6.70 3.18 -9.49
C ARG A 111 -7.77 2.16 -9.12
N LEU A 112 -8.82 2.07 -9.95
CA LEU A 112 -9.88 1.08 -9.80
C LEU A 112 -9.36 -0.37 -9.75
N ILE A 113 -8.25 -0.66 -10.45
CA ILE A 113 -7.66 -2.00 -10.47
C ILE A 113 -7.33 -2.52 -9.07
N TRP A 114 -6.93 -1.66 -8.13
CA TRP A 114 -6.64 -2.09 -6.76
C TRP A 114 -7.89 -2.53 -6.00
N THR A 115 -9.01 -1.84 -6.22
CA THR A 115 -10.31 -2.27 -5.68
C THR A 115 -10.78 -3.57 -6.34
N VAL A 116 -10.51 -3.74 -7.65
CA VAL A 116 -10.76 -5.00 -8.36
C VAL A 116 -9.97 -6.15 -7.75
N ASP A 117 -8.69 -5.95 -7.42
CA ASP A 117 -7.87 -6.99 -6.79
C ASP A 117 -8.42 -7.47 -5.44
N ILE A 118 -8.89 -6.52 -4.63
CA ILE A 118 -9.54 -6.80 -3.34
C ILE A 118 -10.82 -7.60 -3.58
N ALA A 119 -11.70 -7.14 -4.47
CA ALA A 119 -12.96 -7.80 -4.80
C ALA A 119 -12.74 -9.22 -5.34
N GLU A 120 -11.80 -9.40 -6.25
CA GLU A 120 -11.47 -10.69 -6.84
C GLU A 120 -10.81 -11.63 -5.83
N THR A 121 -10.01 -11.11 -4.89
CA THR A 121 -9.46 -11.91 -3.79
C THR A 121 -10.58 -12.46 -2.91
N VAL A 122 -11.55 -11.62 -2.54
CA VAL A 122 -12.73 -12.03 -1.75
C VAL A 122 -13.59 -13.05 -2.48
N ARG A 123 -13.75 -12.93 -3.81
CA ARG A 123 -14.55 -13.88 -4.61
C ARG A 123 -13.88 -15.23 -4.81
N LYS A 124 -12.58 -15.24 -5.07
CA LYS A 124 -11.85 -16.46 -5.48
C LYS A 124 -11.36 -17.30 -4.32
N HIS A 125 -11.20 -16.70 -3.14
CA HIS A 125 -10.61 -17.36 -2.00
C HIS A 125 -11.58 -17.42 -0.83
N ARG A 126 -11.57 -18.54 -0.11
CA ARG A 126 -12.26 -18.64 1.17
C ARG A 126 -11.50 -17.80 2.20
N ILE A 127 -12.08 -16.67 2.58
CA ILE A 127 -11.52 -15.78 3.59
C ILE A 127 -12.02 -16.22 4.97
N ASP A 128 -11.09 -16.47 5.89
CA ASP A 128 -11.38 -16.53 7.32
C ASP A 128 -11.50 -15.09 7.83
N TRP A 129 -12.74 -14.61 7.93
CA TRP A 129 -13.03 -13.23 8.33
C TRP A 129 -12.61 -12.94 9.76
N ASP A 130 -12.75 -13.90 10.67
CA ASP A 130 -12.33 -13.72 12.06
C ASP A 130 -10.80 -13.59 12.16
N ALA A 131 -10.07 -14.40 11.40
CA ALA A 131 -8.62 -14.28 11.30
C ALA A 131 -8.22 -12.92 10.69
N LEU A 132 -8.88 -12.45 9.63
CA LEU A 132 -8.63 -11.14 9.05
C LEU A 132 -8.85 -10.00 10.04
N ILE A 133 -9.95 -10.05 10.80
CA ILE A 133 -10.28 -9.02 11.80
C ILE A 133 -9.23 -9.01 12.92
N ARG A 134 -8.83 -10.18 13.44
CA ARG A 134 -7.76 -10.29 14.44
C ARG A 134 -6.45 -9.74 13.89
N ARG A 135 -6.02 -10.21 12.72
CA ARG A 135 -4.80 -9.79 12.04
C ARG A 135 -4.77 -8.28 11.80
N ALA A 136 -5.89 -7.70 11.37
CA ALA A 136 -6.01 -6.26 11.17
C ALA A 136 -5.83 -5.48 12.48
N ARG A 137 -6.41 -5.96 13.60
CA ARG A 137 -6.25 -5.32 14.92
C ARG A 137 -4.83 -5.44 15.46
N ASP A 138 -4.24 -6.63 15.33
CA ASP A 138 -2.88 -6.91 15.80
C ASP A 138 -1.87 -6.01 15.08
N PHE A 139 -2.04 -5.82 13.76
CA PHE A 139 -1.17 -4.98 12.95
C PHE A 139 -1.56 -3.49 12.89
N GLY A 140 -2.67 -3.09 13.53
CA GLY A 140 -3.17 -1.70 13.48
C GLY A 140 -3.65 -1.26 12.09
N LEU A 141 -4.14 -2.20 11.29
CA LEU A 141 -4.57 -2.05 9.90
C LEU A 141 -6.09 -2.07 9.74
N GLU A 142 -6.87 -1.86 10.80
CA GLU A 142 -8.33 -1.90 10.75
C GLU A 142 -8.89 -0.89 9.75
N ARG A 143 -8.34 0.33 9.71
CA ARG A 143 -8.74 1.38 8.77
C ARG A 143 -8.55 0.99 7.31
N PRO A 144 -7.33 0.64 6.87
CA PRO A 144 -7.12 0.16 5.50
C PRO A 144 -8.05 -0.98 5.11
N VAL A 145 -8.20 -1.99 5.98
CA VAL A 145 -9.04 -3.16 5.69
C VAL A 145 -10.52 -2.77 5.60
N TYR A 146 -11.02 -1.97 6.54
CA TYR A 146 -12.39 -1.45 6.51
C TYR A 146 -12.70 -0.73 5.21
N TYR A 147 -11.85 0.23 4.81
CA TYR A 147 -12.08 1.00 3.60
C TYR A 147 -11.93 0.17 2.33
N GLY A 148 -10.93 -0.71 2.26
CA GLY A 148 -10.75 -1.57 1.09
C GLY A 148 -11.92 -2.50 0.87
N LEU A 149 -12.41 -3.14 1.94
CA LEU A 149 -13.59 -4.01 1.87
C LEU A 149 -14.88 -3.23 1.56
N LEU A 150 -15.06 -2.05 2.14
CA LEU A 150 -16.19 -1.18 1.83
C LEU A 150 -16.19 -0.79 0.35
N CYS A 151 -15.04 -0.37 -0.21
CA CYS A 151 -14.92 -0.04 -1.63
C CYS A 151 -15.22 -1.25 -2.52
N ALA A 152 -14.65 -2.41 -2.21
CA ALA A 152 -14.88 -3.63 -2.98
C ALA A 152 -16.36 -4.05 -2.96
N LYS A 153 -17.03 -3.88 -1.82
CA LYS A 153 -18.46 -4.16 -1.67
C LYS A 153 -19.32 -3.16 -2.45
N GLU A 154 -19.20 -1.86 -2.15
CA GLU A 154 -20.08 -0.82 -2.67
C GLU A 154 -19.88 -0.55 -4.16
N LEU A 155 -18.63 -0.59 -4.66
CA LEU A 155 -18.35 -0.27 -6.06
C LEU A 155 -18.45 -1.47 -6.99
N LEU A 156 -18.10 -2.68 -6.49
CA LEU A 156 -17.94 -3.85 -7.33
C LEU A 156 -18.85 -5.02 -6.94
N GLY A 157 -19.61 -4.93 -5.84
CA GLY A 157 -20.46 -6.02 -5.36
C GLY A 157 -19.66 -7.23 -4.90
N ALA A 158 -18.51 -7.02 -4.24
CA ALA A 158 -17.80 -8.12 -3.60
C ALA A 158 -18.62 -8.72 -2.43
N PRO A 159 -18.64 -10.05 -2.24
CA PRO A 159 -19.43 -10.70 -1.20
C PRO A 159 -18.77 -10.56 0.19
N VAL A 160 -18.64 -9.34 0.67
CA VAL A 160 -18.13 -9.02 2.01
C VAL A 160 -19.27 -9.09 3.04
N PRO A 161 -19.16 -9.92 4.09
CA PRO A 161 -20.15 -9.99 5.15
C PRO A 161 -20.30 -8.65 5.89
N GLU A 162 -21.54 -8.26 6.20
CA GLU A 162 -21.78 -7.02 6.97
C GLU A 162 -21.11 -7.05 8.34
N GLU A 163 -21.13 -8.21 8.99
CA GLU A 163 -20.50 -8.39 10.30
C GLU A 163 -19.00 -8.11 10.27
N ALA A 164 -18.30 -8.48 9.20
CA ALA A 164 -16.88 -8.18 9.05
C ALA A 164 -16.63 -6.66 8.98
N LEU A 165 -17.46 -5.92 8.23
CA LEU A 165 -17.38 -4.45 8.16
C LEU A 165 -17.71 -3.79 9.49
N LEU A 166 -18.71 -4.30 10.21
CA LEU A 166 -19.10 -3.80 11.53
C LEU A 166 -17.98 -3.99 12.56
N LEU A 167 -17.33 -5.16 12.58
CA LEU A 167 -16.25 -5.48 13.52
C LEU A 167 -14.93 -4.76 13.22
N LEU A 168 -14.70 -4.38 11.95
CA LEU A 168 -13.58 -3.53 11.53
C LEU A 168 -13.89 -2.03 11.65
N SER A 169 -15.16 -1.66 11.85
CA SER A 169 -15.55 -0.26 11.84
C SER A 169 -14.82 0.51 12.94
N VAL A 170 -14.11 1.54 12.52
CA VAL A 170 -13.47 2.49 13.43
C VAL A 170 -14.36 3.71 13.62
N ARG A 171 -14.21 4.40 14.76
CA ARG A 171 -14.85 5.72 14.92
C ARG A 171 -14.26 6.68 13.90
N ARG A 172 -15.09 7.08 12.94
CA ARG A 172 -14.75 8.06 11.91
C ARG A 172 -15.28 9.43 12.29
N GLY A 173 -14.42 10.45 12.26
CA GLY A 173 -14.86 11.84 12.35
C GLY A 173 -15.58 12.28 11.07
N TYR A 174 -16.24 13.46 11.10
CA TYR A 174 -16.85 14.05 9.91
C TYR A 174 -15.84 14.22 8.76
N VAL A 175 -14.64 14.72 9.08
CA VAL A 175 -13.57 14.96 8.11
C VAL A 175 -13.08 13.64 7.47
N GLU A 176 -12.87 12.60 8.26
CA GLU A 176 -12.43 11.29 7.76
C GLU A 176 -13.45 10.69 6.80
N ARG A 177 -14.76 10.78 7.12
CA ARG A 177 -15.82 10.32 6.21
C ARG A 177 -15.81 11.08 4.89
N LYS A 178 -15.79 12.42 4.93
CA LYS A 178 -15.76 13.24 3.72
C LYS A 178 -14.54 12.94 2.84
N LEU A 179 -13.37 12.73 3.45
CA LEU A 179 -12.16 12.39 2.72
C LEU A 179 -12.20 10.98 2.12
N SER A 180 -12.77 10.00 2.84
CA SER A 180 -12.95 8.67 2.27
C SER A 180 -13.96 8.68 1.13
N ASP A 181 -15.09 9.39 1.29
CA ASP A 181 -16.09 9.52 0.23
C ASP A 181 -15.48 10.19 -1.01
N LEU A 182 -14.58 11.15 -0.78
CA LEU A 182 -13.89 11.82 -1.86
C LEU A 182 -12.86 10.93 -2.57
N ALA A 183 -12.11 10.12 -1.82
CA ALA A 183 -11.18 9.16 -2.41
C ALA A 183 -11.93 8.09 -3.22
N ILE A 184 -13.09 7.66 -2.74
CA ILE A 184 -13.96 6.67 -3.40
C ILE A 184 -14.62 7.25 -4.65
N SER A 185 -15.14 8.47 -4.59
CA SER A 185 -15.79 9.14 -5.73
C SER A 185 -14.79 9.74 -6.72
N GLY A 186 -13.59 10.06 -6.27
CA GLY A 186 -12.51 10.70 -7.04
C GLY A 186 -11.57 9.71 -7.71
N LEU A 187 -12.07 8.57 -8.20
CA LEU A 187 -11.29 7.62 -9.00
C LEU A 187 -10.51 8.39 -10.09
N GLY A 188 -9.17 8.26 -10.08
CA GLY A 188 -8.27 9.01 -10.96
C GLY A 188 -7.60 10.25 -10.37
N THR A 189 -7.88 10.65 -9.12
CA THR A 189 -7.20 11.79 -8.46
C THR A 189 -6.20 11.32 -7.38
N ASP A 190 -4.91 11.31 -7.72
CA ASP A 190 -3.82 11.02 -6.78
C ASP A 190 -3.50 12.25 -5.90
N GLY A 191 -3.51 12.07 -4.58
CA GLY A 191 -3.08 13.11 -3.63
C GLY A 191 -3.70 13.03 -2.24
N LEU A 192 -4.85 12.39 -2.06
CA LEU A 192 -5.49 12.31 -0.73
C LEU A 192 -4.83 11.30 0.23
N SER A 193 -3.78 10.61 -0.23
CA SER A 193 -3.37 9.33 0.35
C SER A 193 -2.69 9.52 1.69
N GLU A 194 -1.86 10.54 1.78
CA GLU A 194 -1.21 10.97 3.00
C GLU A 194 -2.22 11.55 3.99
N ALA A 195 -3.21 12.29 3.49
CA ALA A 195 -4.27 12.83 4.34
C ALA A 195 -5.14 11.74 4.97
N LEU A 196 -5.49 10.69 4.21
CA LEU A 196 -6.17 9.51 4.75
C LEU A 196 -5.29 8.72 5.71
N TYR A 197 -4.00 8.57 5.37
CA TYR A 197 -3.06 7.83 6.22
C TYR A 197 -2.86 8.47 7.61
N LEU A 198 -3.00 9.80 7.73
CA LEU A 198 -2.97 10.50 9.01
C LEU A 198 -3.97 9.98 10.04
N PHE A 199 -5.12 9.43 9.62
CA PHE A 199 -6.11 8.86 10.55
C PHE A 199 -5.64 7.53 11.17
N SER A 200 -4.65 6.87 10.55
CA SER A 200 -4.02 5.66 11.10
C SER A 200 -2.91 5.99 12.11
N ILE A 201 -2.40 7.24 12.12
CA ILE A 201 -1.34 7.66 13.05
C ILE A 201 -1.97 8.18 14.35
N PRO A 202 -1.63 7.64 15.53
CA PRO A 202 -2.34 7.97 16.76
C PRO A 202 -1.94 9.33 17.36
N LYS A 203 -0.64 9.66 17.40
CA LYS A 203 -0.16 10.87 18.11
C LYS A 203 -0.03 12.08 17.19
N VAL A 204 -0.39 13.26 17.68
CA VAL A 204 -0.26 14.53 16.94
C VAL A 204 1.20 14.81 16.56
N SER A 205 2.16 14.56 17.46
CA SER A 205 3.60 14.72 17.16
C SER A 205 4.07 13.81 16.02
N GLN A 206 3.54 12.59 15.94
CA GLN A 206 3.84 11.64 14.86
C GLN A 206 3.21 12.08 13.53
N LYS A 207 1.99 12.64 13.57
CA LYS A 207 1.33 13.22 12.38
C LYS A 207 2.14 14.37 11.79
N LEU A 208 2.64 15.27 12.64
CA LEU A 208 3.50 16.38 12.20
C LEU A 208 4.78 15.85 11.56
N ARG A 209 5.42 14.84 12.17
CA ARG A 209 6.60 14.20 11.60
C ARG A 209 6.31 13.51 10.26
N PHE A 210 5.16 12.87 10.13
CA PHE A 210 4.73 12.25 8.87
C PHE A 210 4.54 13.28 7.76
N LEU A 211 3.81 14.36 8.03
CA LEU A 211 3.65 15.46 7.08
C LEU A 211 4.99 16.08 6.67
N TRP A 212 5.90 16.25 7.63
CA TRP A 212 7.25 16.72 7.37
C TRP A 212 8.00 15.78 6.43
N GLU A 213 8.05 14.48 6.73
CA GLU A 213 8.77 13.50 5.91
C GLU A 213 8.16 13.32 4.50
N VAL A 214 6.84 13.47 4.37
CA VAL A 214 6.17 13.47 3.07
C VAL A 214 6.61 14.66 2.21
N VAL A 215 6.70 15.86 2.76
CA VAL A 215 7.13 17.04 2.00
C VAL A 215 8.65 17.01 1.78
N PHE A 216 9.41 16.77 2.84
CA PHE A 216 10.86 16.85 2.89
C PHE A 216 11.51 15.47 2.82
N LEU A 217 11.34 14.78 1.69
CA LEU A 217 11.96 13.47 1.44
C LEU A 217 13.49 13.54 1.56
N ARG A 218 14.08 12.51 2.19
CA ARG A 218 15.53 12.35 2.32
C ARG A 218 16.22 12.31 0.95
N PRO A 219 17.44 12.86 0.80
CA PRO A 219 18.17 12.90 -0.48
C PRO A 219 18.19 11.57 -1.23
N GLU A 220 18.46 10.48 -0.51
CA GLU A 220 18.55 9.12 -1.07
C GLU A 220 17.23 8.60 -1.69
N VAL A 221 16.09 9.16 -1.25
CA VAL A 221 14.75 8.75 -1.68
C VAL A 221 14.22 9.63 -2.82
N ARG A 222 14.76 10.85 -2.98
CA ARG A 222 14.27 11.82 -4.00
C ARG A 222 14.25 11.25 -5.42
N PRO A 223 15.30 10.52 -5.88
CA PRO A 223 15.33 9.99 -7.25
C PRO A 223 14.17 9.04 -7.57
N GLN A 224 13.61 8.36 -6.57
CA GLN A 224 12.46 7.47 -6.74
C GLN A 224 11.15 8.20 -7.05
N VAL A 225 11.09 9.52 -6.78
CA VAL A 225 9.87 10.33 -6.94
C VAL A 225 10.03 11.35 -8.06
N ASP A 226 11.21 11.93 -8.19
CA ASP A 226 11.57 12.82 -9.29
C ASP A 226 13.02 12.50 -9.71
N PRO A 227 13.22 11.62 -10.71
CA PRO A 227 14.54 11.25 -11.19
C PRO A 227 15.36 12.45 -11.69
N LYS A 228 14.70 13.51 -12.16
CA LYS A 228 15.35 14.73 -12.68
C LYS A 228 15.77 15.68 -11.57
N GLY A 229 15.07 15.65 -10.43
CA GLY A 229 15.36 16.47 -9.26
C GLY A 229 15.42 17.97 -9.55
N GLY A 230 16.33 18.67 -8.87
CA GLY A 230 16.62 20.09 -9.06
C GLY A 230 16.17 21.02 -7.92
N PRO A 231 16.48 22.34 -8.00
CA PRO A 231 16.24 23.30 -6.93
C PRO A 231 14.75 23.50 -6.62
N LEU A 232 13.87 23.18 -7.59
CA LEU A 232 12.42 23.30 -7.44
C LEU A 232 11.75 22.06 -6.83
N PHE A 233 12.50 21.01 -6.46
CA PHE A 233 11.93 19.77 -5.93
C PHE A 233 11.01 20.03 -4.72
N TYR A 234 11.51 20.67 -3.66
CA TYR A 234 10.71 20.96 -2.46
C TYR A 234 9.65 22.05 -2.69
N PRO A 235 9.93 23.17 -3.39
CA PRO A 235 8.90 24.14 -3.77
C PRO A 235 7.69 23.50 -4.47
N ARG A 236 7.92 22.57 -5.43
CA ARG A 236 6.83 21.85 -6.11
C ARG A 236 6.01 20.98 -5.17
N ARG A 237 6.67 20.29 -4.23
CA ARG A 237 5.98 19.45 -3.23
C ARG A 237 5.13 20.30 -2.27
N LEU A 238 5.66 21.43 -1.79
CA LEU A 238 4.91 22.38 -0.95
C LEU A 238 3.70 22.94 -1.68
N PHE A 239 3.87 23.33 -2.95
CA PHE A 239 2.76 23.81 -3.77
C PHE A 239 1.68 22.73 -3.97
N ARG A 240 2.07 21.48 -4.25
CA ARG A 240 1.14 20.34 -4.38
C ARG A 240 0.38 20.10 -3.07
N ALA A 241 1.06 20.13 -1.92
CA ALA A 241 0.44 19.97 -0.61
C ALA A 241 -0.57 21.10 -0.32
N GLY A 242 -0.21 22.36 -0.60
CA GLY A 242 -1.11 23.49 -0.45
C GLY A 242 -2.35 23.43 -1.35
N LYS A 243 -2.15 23.05 -2.64
CA LYS A 243 -3.26 22.85 -3.59
C LYS A 243 -4.23 21.78 -3.10
N LEU A 244 -3.72 20.65 -2.62
CA LEU A 244 -4.52 19.56 -2.08
C LEU A 244 -5.31 20.01 -0.85
N ALA A 245 -4.67 20.71 0.10
CA ALA A 245 -5.33 21.22 1.29
C ALA A 245 -6.50 22.17 0.94
N LEU A 246 -6.30 23.04 -0.05
CA LEU A 246 -7.35 23.94 -0.54
C LEU A 246 -8.50 23.17 -1.21
N GLU A 247 -8.18 22.15 -2.00
CA GLU A 247 -9.17 21.29 -2.65
C GLU A 247 -9.99 20.49 -1.64
N MET A 248 -9.35 19.94 -0.61
CA MET A 248 -10.03 19.30 0.52
C MET A 248 -10.94 20.28 1.27
N ALA A 249 -10.47 21.50 1.54
CA ALA A 249 -11.27 22.52 2.22
C ALA A 249 -12.53 22.89 1.42
N ARG A 250 -12.41 23.08 0.10
CA ARG A 250 -13.54 23.39 -0.79
C ARG A 250 -14.56 22.26 -0.91
N ARG A 251 -14.13 21.01 -0.75
CA ARG A 251 -14.98 19.81 -0.84
C ARG A 251 -15.55 19.38 0.52
N ALA A 252 -15.07 19.97 1.61
CA ALA A 252 -15.53 19.70 2.98
C ALA A 252 -16.66 20.64 3.45
N THR A 253 -16.80 21.81 2.81
CA THR A 253 -17.97 22.71 2.86
C THR A 253 -19.09 22.20 1.97
#